data_AF-A0A8H3ZMM1-F1
#
_entry.id   AF-A0A8H3ZMM1-F1
#
_cell.length_a   1.000
_cell.length_b   1.000
_cell.length_c   1.000
_cell.angle_alpha   90.00
_cell.angle_beta   90.00
_cell.angle_gamma   90.00
#
_symmetry.space_group_name_H-M   'P 1'
#
loop_
_entity.id
_entity.type
_entity.pdbx_description
1 polymer ?
#
loop_
_entity_poly.entity_id
_entity_poly.type
_entity_poly.pdbx_seq_one_letter_code
_entity_poly.pdbx_strand_id
1 'polypeptide(L)'
;MDHLPTPTATELRIISVPLLEPDSQWHYPAHPQGFEFFEEFPASHGFQIEDLASRAVTSCRHASFLQTWAFFGLLREVFSIEGYCFDPNDFKHTTDLGSGITTKALTRYTWYWQAARAHYDQDRLRMIDATVDRCLGLIHGVISITNQTMGSLPDTEDDVDPSSWSPTVRVIYSVALLGDYLTHARRRLRLYTPGPALSWNFVPLEKFMKHGGWCDGELSRLPTHCNLSSRLFLAGIDRNGLGKDHGKCNAEVGCLAHQLDYKTYRTSHRTGCSRKACPERGPSVPRIVAAIQKGGSAAVDASGVTNGQDPRVVQVGGIGGTQTRYVAISHVWSDGLGNPWSNRLCSCQLNHIQALVNGLYPLDQAPVPFWIDSLVIPVGRRHVHDR
;
A
#
# COMPACT_ATOMS: atom_id res chain seq x y z
N MET A 1 -11.39 -8.45 -4.60
CA MET A 1 -11.07 -8.83 -3.20
C MET A 1 -11.55 -7.74 -2.26
N ASP A 2 -12.67 -7.95 -1.60
CA ASP A 2 -13.49 -6.96 -0.89
C ASP A 2 -13.31 -6.94 0.64
N HIS A 3 -12.28 -7.60 1.16
CA HIS A 3 -11.85 -7.49 2.55
C HIS A 3 -10.87 -6.34 2.79
N LEU A 4 -10.27 -5.78 1.72
CA LEU A 4 -9.31 -4.70 1.79
C LEU A 4 -10.03 -3.35 1.84
N PRO A 5 -9.54 -2.38 2.63
CA PRO A 5 -10.09 -1.03 2.64
C PRO A 5 -9.89 -0.37 1.27
N THR A 6 -10.85 0.44 0.87
CA THR A 6 -10.79 1.21 -0.38
C THR A 6 -10.45 2.68 -0.05
N PRO A 7 -9.46 3.30 -0.72
CA PRO A 7 -9.22 4.72 -0.55
C PRO A 7 -10.46 5.55 -0.90
N THR A 8 -10.70 6.63 -0.17
CA THR A 8 -11.77 7.59 -0.47
C THR A 8 -11.39 8.32 -1.76
N ALA A 9 -12.19 8.16 -2.82
CA ALA A 9 -11.91 8.66 -4.19
C ALA A 9 -10.77 7.93 -4.94
N THR A 10 -10.90 6.61 -5.10
CA THR A 10 -10.01 5.81 -5.96
C THR A 10 -10.66 5.49 -7.31
N GLU A 11 -9.86 5.46 -8.38
CA GLU A 11 -10.25 4.87 -9.66
C GLU A 11 -10.22 3.34 -9.62
N LEU A 12 -9.43 2.75 -8.70
CA LEU A 12 -9.37 1.32 -8.47
C LEU A 12 -10.60 0.85 -7.69
N ARG A 13 -11.69 0.60 -8.43
CA ARG A 13 -12.87 -0.07 -7.87
C ARG A 13 -12.52 -1.49 -7.43
N ILE A 14 -13.32 -2.04 -6.52
CA ILE A 14 -13.20 -3.45 -6.12
C ILE A 14 -13.29 -4.32 -7.39
N ILE A 15 -12.19 -5.01 -7.69
CA ILE A 15 -12.11 -5.92 -8.83
C ILE A 15 -13.00 -7.13 -8.53
N SER A 16 -14.07 -7.28 -9.32
CA SER A 16 -14.97 -8.43 -9.25
C SER A 16 -14.31 -9.64 -9.89
N VAL A 17 -14.17 -10.71 -9.11
CA VAL A 17 -13.56 -11.96 -9.57
C VAL A 17 -14.69 -12.96 -9.83
N PRO A 18 -14.80 -13.49 -11.07
CA PRO A 18 -15.88 -14.41 -11.41
C PRO A 18 -15.71 -15.75 -10.69
N LEU A 19 -16.83 -16.41 -10.40
CA LEU A 19 -16.85 -17.81 -10.02
C LEU A 19 -16.86 -18.61 -11.32
N LEU A 20 -15.73 -19.18 -11.71
CA LEU A 20 -15.66 -20.03 -12.90
C LEU A 20 -16.30 -21.37 -12.57
N GLU A 21 -17.22 -21.83 -13.42
CA GLU A 21 -17.89 -23.12 -13.22
C GLU A 21 -16.86 -24.25 -13.35
N PRO A 22 -16.55 -24.96 -12.25
CA PRO A 22 -15.63 -26.08 -12.33
C PRO A 22 -16.31 -27.25 -13.04
N ASP A 23 -15.49 -28.12 -13.64
CA ASP A 23 -15.99 -29.44 -14.04
C ASP A 23 -16.60 -30.11 -12.80
N SER A 24 -17.74 -30.78 -12.99
CA SER A 24 -18.41 -31.60 -11.98
C SER A 24 -17.48 -32.61 -11.27
N GLN A 25 -16.36 -32.95 -11.90
CA GLN A 25 -15.37 -33.87 -11.34
C GLN A 25 -14.36 -33.19 -10.43
N TRP A 26 -14.24 -31.85 -10.45
CA TRP A 26 -13.28 -31.10 -9.65
C TRP A 26 -13.92 -30.67 -8.34
N HIS A 27 -13.96 -31.60 -7.40
CA HIS A 27 -14.49 -31.35 -6.06
C HIS A 27 -13.41 -31.59 -5.03
N TYR A 28 -12.91 -30.50 -4.45
CA TYR A 28 -12.02 -30.60 -3.30
C TYR A 28 -12.81 -31.12 -2.08
N PRO A 29 -12.29 -32.13 -1.34
CA PRO A 29 -13.01 -32.72 -0.22
C PRO A 29 -13.49 -31.70 0.83
N ALA A 30 -14.57 -32.04 1.54
CA ALA A 30 -15.18 -31.15 2.53
C ALA A 30 -14.29 -30.94 3.78
N HIS A 31 -13.49 -31.95 4.13
CA HIS A 31 -12.57 -31.94 5.25
C HIS A 31 -11.13 -31.71 4.78
N PRO A 32 -10.25 -31.11 5.63
CA PRO A 32 -8.86 -30.92 5.28
C PRO A 32 -8.17 -32.29 5.13
N GLN A 33 -7.40 -32.46 4.06
CA GLN A 33 -6.75 -33.73 3.71
C GLN A 33 -5.25 -33.73 4.01
N GLY A 34 -4.67 -32.56 4.29
CA GLY A 34 -3.23 -32.42 4.49
C GLY A 34 -2.47 -32.19 3.19
N PHE A 35 -1.17 -31.94 3.34
CA PHE A 35 -0.35 -31.46 2.22
C PHE A 35 -0.17 -32.50 1.10
N GLU A 36 0.02 -33.78 1.42
CA GLU A 36 0.26 -34.81 0.40
C GLU A 36 -0.91 -34.90 -0.58
N PHE A 37 -2.14 -34.94 -0.07
CA PHE A 37 -3.33 -34.88 -0.91
C PHE A 37 -3.42 -33.54 -1.67
N PHE A 38 -3.14 -32.42 -1.00
CA PHE A 38 -3.17 -31.11 -1.65
C PHE A 38 -2.18 -31.01 -2.83
N GLU A 39 -1.00 -31.62 -2.72
CA GLU A 39 0.04 -31.66 -3.76
C GLU A 39 -0.34 -32.61 -4.92
N GLU A 40 -0.94 -33.76 -4.63
CA GLU A 40 -1.36 -34.75 -5.64
C GLU A 40 -2.68 -34.40 -6.34
N PHE A 41 -3.47 -33.48 -5.79
CA PHE A 41 -4.79 -33.11 -6.32
C PHE A 41 -4.77 -32.67 -7.80
N PRO A 42 -3.83 -31.83 -8.28
CA PRO A 42 -3.71 -31.53 -9.72
C PRO A 42 -3.45 -32.77 -10.57
N ALA A 43 -2.46 -33.59 -10.19
CA ALA A 43 -2.04 -34.74 -10.98
C ALA A 43 -3.15 -35.79 -11.11
N SER A 44 -3.89 -36.05 -10.02
CA SER A 44 -5.03 -36.97 -10.02
C SER A 44 -6.19 -36.53 -10.92
N HIS A 45 -6.25 -35.24 -11.29
CA HIS A 45 -7.26 -34.69 -12.21
C HIS A 45 -6.66 -34.36 -13.59
N GLY A 46 -5.46 -34.87 -13.90
CA GLY A 46 -4.82 -34.72 -15.20
C GLY A 46 -4.16 -33.37 -15.45
N PHE A 47 -3.83 -32.62 -14.39
CA PHE A 47 -3.11 -31.35 -14.47
C PHE A 47 -1.69 -31.52 -13.93
N GLN A 48 -0.69 -31.29 -14.79
CA GLN A 48 0.69 -31.08 -14.35
C GLN A 48 0.83 -29.63 -13.87
N ILE A 49 1.56 -29.40 -12.77
CA ILE A 49 1.58 -28.11 -12.08
C ILE A 49 2.11 -26.99 -12.99
N GLU A 50 3.18 -27.24 -13.75
CA GLU A 50 3.79 -26.27 -14.65
C GLU A 50 2.88 -25.92 -15.84
N ASP A 51 2.21 -26.93 -16.41
CA ASP A 51 1.22 -26.75 -17.49
C ASP A 51 -0.01 -25.98 -16.97
N LEU A 52 -0.51 -26.36 -15.79
CA LEU A 52 -1.60 -25.67 -15.11
C LEU A 52 -1.27 -24.20 -14.89
N ALA A 53 -0.10 -23.91 -14.32
CA ALA A 53 0.31 -22.56 -13.97
C ALA A 53 0.49 -21.68 -15.22
N SER A 54 1.14 -22.18 -16.26
CA SER A 54 1.36 -21.42 -17.50
C SER A 54 0.05 -21.21 -18.29
N ARG A 55 -0.78 -22.25 -18.43
CA ARG A 55 -2.01 -22.18 -19.23
C ARG A 55 -3.18 -21.52 -18.50
N ALA A 56 -3.15 -21.43 -17.17
CA ALA A 56 -4.16 -20.71 -16.40
C ALA A 56 -4.28 -19.24 -16.81
N VAL A 57 -3.23 -18.63 -17.40
CA VAL A 57 -3.26 -17.25 -17.88
C VAL A 57 -4.27 -17.06 -19.02
N THR A 58 -4.40 -18.03 -19.92
CA THR A 58 -5.20 -17.91 -21.14
C THR A 58 -6.38 -18.89 -21.22
N SER A 59 -6.36 -19.98 -20.45
CA SER A 59 -7.38 -21.02 -20.50
C SER A 59 -8.33 -20.96 -19.30
N CYS A 60 -9.62 -20.72 -19.57
CA CYS A 60 -10.68 -20.79 -18.57
C CYS A 60 -10.75 -22.15 -17.86
N ARG A 61 -10.50 -23.27 -18.57
CA ARG A 61 -10.42 -24.61 -17.98
C ARG A 61 -9.36 -24.69 -16.87
N HIS A 62 -8.15 -24.22 -17.17
CA HIS A 62 -7.02 -24.25 -16.22
C HIS A 62 -7.23 -23.25 -15.08
N ALA A 63 -7.71 -22.04 -15.37
CA ALA A 63 -8.04 -21.06 -14.34
C ALA A 63 -9.16 -21.55 -13.42
N SER A 64 -10.18 -22.25 -13.94
CA SER A 64 -11.26 -22.81 -13.12
C SER A 64 -10.75 -23.91 -12.20
N PHE A 65 -9.90 -24.81 -12.69
CA PHE A 65 -9.24 -25.80 -11.84
C PHE A 65 -8.37 -25.12 -10.77
N LEU A 66 -7.59 -24.12 -11.16
CA LEU A 66 -6.77 -23.33 -10.24
C LEU A 66 -7.64 -22.64 -9.16
N GLN A 67 -8.79 -22.08 -9.50
CA GLN A 67 -9.72 -21.49 -8.53
C GLN A 67 -10.24 -22.56 -7.55
N THR A 68 -10.59 -23.74 -8.05
CA THR A 68 -11.08 -24.85 -7.21
C THR A 68 -10.03 -25.30 -6.20
N TRP A 69 -8.80 -25.50 -6.66
CA TRP A 69 -7.71 -26.04 -5.84
C TRP A 69 -6.98 -24.96 -5.03
N ALA A 70 -6.43 -23.94 -5.69
CA ALA A 70 -5.57 -22.94 -5.07
C ALA A 70 -6.32 -21.83 -4.33
N PHE A 71 -7.61 -21.61 -4.61
CA PHE A 71 -8.44 -20.70 -3.81
C PHE A 71 -9.27 -21.48 -2.79
N PHE A 72 -10.23 -22.31 -3.24
CA PHE A 72 -11.14 -22.99 -2.32
C PHE A 72 -10.48 -24.15 -1.56
N GLY A 73 -9.65 -24.97 -2.21
CA GLY A 73 -8.88 -26.02 -1.55
C GLY A 73 -7.91 -25.45 -0.52
N LEU A 74 -7.24 -24.33 -0.81
CA LEU A 74 -6.37 -23.67 0.16
C LEU A 74 -7.16 -23.16 1.38
N LEU A 75 -8.33 -22.53 1.16
CA LEU A 75 -9.21 -22.13 2.26
C LEU A 75 -9.67 -23.34 3.09
N ARG A 76 -9.97 -24.48 2.45
CA ARG A 76 -10.33 -25.73 3.13
C ARG A 76 -9.23 -26.21 4.06
N GLU A 77 -8.00 -26.32 3.56
CA GLU A 77 -6.84 -26.79 4.33
C GLU A 77 -6.49 -25.86 5.49
N VAL A 78 -6.71 -24.54 5.34
CA VAL A 78 -6.33 -23.56 6.37
C VAL A 78 -7.43 -23.35 7.42
N PHE A 79 -8.70 -23.27 7.01
CA PHE A 79 -9.79 -22.84 7.89
C PHE A 79 -10.68 -23.96 8.40
N SER A 80 -10.56 -25.18 7.88
CA SER A 80 -11.27 -26.32 8.47
C SER A 80 -10.48 -26.84 9.67
N ILE A 81 -11.17 -27.03 10.78
CA ILE A 81 -10.62 -27.47 12.06
C ILE A 81 -11.45 -28.67 12.56
N GLU A 82 -10.98 -29.34 13.60
CA GLU A 82 -11.77 -30.43 14.19
C GLU A 82 -13.11 -29.90 14.72
N GLY A 83 -14.21 -30.52 14.31
CA GLY A 83 -15.57 -30.12 14.70
C GLY A 83 -16.13 -28.88 13.98
N TYR A 84 -15.37 -28.23 13.09
CA TYR A 84 -15.86 -27.11 12.29
C TYR A 84 -15.26 -27.11 10.89
N CYS A 85 -16.12 -27.23 9.88
CA CYS A 85 -15.71 -27.23 8.48
C CYS A 85 -15.94 -25.87 7.84
N PHE A 86 -14.97 -25.45 7.02
CA PHE A 86 -15.11 -24.29 6.16
C PHE A 86 -16.37 -24.39 5.27
N ASP A 87 -17.15 -23.32 5.13
CA ASP A 87 -18.22 -23.26 4.14
C ASP A 87 -17.78 -22.43 2.92
N PRO A 88 -17.61 -23.04 1.72
CA PRO A 88 -17.24 -22.33 0.51
C PRO A 88 -18.30 -21.32 0.05
N ASN A 89 -19.55 -21.44 0.49
CA ASN A 89 -20.61 -20.51 0.11
C ASN A 89 -20.43 -19.12 0.73
N ASP A 90 -19.74 -19.02 1.88
CA ASP A 90 -19.37 -17.73 2.50
C ASP A 90 -18.41 -16.91 1.62
N PHE A 91 -17.77 -17.55 0.64
CA PHE A 91 -16.82 -16.97 -0.30
C PHE A 91 -17.38 -16.85 -1.71
N LYS A 92 -18.68 -17.08 -1.89
CA LYS A 92 -19.40 -16.91 -3.15
C LYS A 92 -20.44 -15.81 -3.00
N HIS A 93 -20.74 -15.14 -4.10
CA HIS A 93 -21.88 -14.24 -4.17
C HIS A 93 -22.49 -14.30 -5.57
N THR A 94 -23.77 -13.97 -5.66
CA THR A 94 -24.47 -13.84 -6.93
C THR A 94 -24.89 -12.39 -7.09
N THR A 95 -24.60 -11.82 -8.25
CA THR A 95 -25.03 -10.48 -8.67
C THR A 95 -25.88 -10.59 -9.93
N ASP A 96 -26.54 -9.51 -10.30
CA ASP A 96 -27.27 -9.40 -11.57
C ASP A 96 -26.34 -9.62 -12.79
N LEU A 97 -25.03 -9.45 -12.61
CA LEU A 97 -23.99 -9.64 -13.64
C LEU A 97 -23.38 -11.06 -13.62
N GLY A 98 -23.85 -11.94 -12.75
CA GLY A 98 -23.38 -13.32 -12.61
C GLY A 98 -22.81 -13.67 -11.24
N SER A 99 -22.29 -14.90 -11.14
CA SER A 99 -21.69 -15.45 -9.92
C SER A 99 -20.23 -15.05 -9.79
N GLY A 100 -19.82 -14.68 -8.58
CA GLY A 100 -18.47 -14.23 -8.26
C GLY A 100 -17.97 -14.78 -6.93
N ILE A 101 -16.70 -14.52 -6.62
CA ILE A 101 -16.14 -14.80 -5.31
C ILE A 101 -16.07 -13.53 -4.44
N THR A 102 -16.22 -13.70 -3.13
CA THR A 102 -16.05 -12.66 -2.11
C THR A 102 -15.05 -13.14 -1.06
N THR A 103 -14.46 -12.18 -0.35
CA THR A 103 -13.48 -12.40 0.71
C THR A 103 -13.86 -11.71 2.03
N LYS A 104 -15.05 -11.12 2.12
CA LYS A 104 -15.55 -10.47 3.36
C LYS A 104 -15.46 -11.38 4.59
N ALA A 105 -15.60 -12.68 4.40
CA ALA A 105 -15.54 -13.66 5.48
C ALA A 105 -14.11 -13.98 5.98
N LEU A 106 -13.04 -13.56 5.28
CA LEU A 106 -11.64 -13.88 5.65
C LEU A 106 -11.32 -13.51 7.10
N THR A 107 -11.71 -12.31 7.53
CA THR A 107 -11.46 -11.85 8.90
C THR A 107 -12.16 -12.76 9.92
N ARG A 108 -13.43 -13.13 9.67
CA ARG A 108 -14.20 -14.04 10.54
C ARG A 108 -13.54 -15.41 10.64
N TYR A 109 -13.16 -16.02 9.52
CA TYR A 109 -12.50 -17.32 9.50
C TYR A 109 -11.10 -17.29 10.13
N THR A 110 -10.37 -16.18 10.02
CA THR A 110 -9.07 -16.01 10.70
C THR A 110 -9.25 -15.98 12.22
N TRP A 111 -10.33 -15.39 12.73
CA TRP A 111 -10.66 -15.47 14.16
C TRP A 111 -10.99 -16.89 14.61
N TYR A 112 -11.76 -17.64 13.82
CA TYR A 112 -12.05 -19.06 14.11
C TYR A 112 -10.77 -19.89 14.11
N TRP A 113 -9.91 -19.68 13.12
CA TRP A 113 -8.61 -20.33 13.05
C TRP A 113 -7.75 -20.00 14.27
N GLN A 114 -7.71 -18.74 14.71
CA GLN A 114 -6.99 -18.34 15.92
C GLN A 114 -7.58 -18.99 17.19
N ALA A 115 -8.91 -19.01 17.33
CA ALA A 115 -9.58 -19.57 18.49
C ALA A 115 -9.37 -21.09 18.61
N ALA A 116 -9.45 -21.81 17.49
CA ALA A 116 -9.25 -23.26 17.44
C ALA A 116 -7.90 -23.69 18.02
N ARG A 117 -6.86 -22.86 17.80
CA ARG A 117 -5.50 -23.14 18.24
C ARG A 117 -5.34 -23.15 19.76
N ALA A 118 -6.28 -22.57 20.51
CA ALA A 118 -6.29 -22.64 21.98
C ALA A 118 -6.58 -24.05 22.52
N HIS A 119 -7.11 -24.94 21.67
CA HIS A 119 -7.51 -26.30 22.05
C HIS A 119 -6.52 -27.38 21.60
N TYR A 120 -5.43 -27.01 20.91
CA TYR A 120 -4.47 -27.96 20.37
C TYR A 120 -3.18 -27.98 21.18
N ASP A 121 -2.59 -29.17 21.33
CA ASP A 121 -1.24 -29.33 21.85
C ASP A 121 -0.18 -28.81 20.86
N GLN A 122 1.06 -28.70 21.34
CA GLN A 122 2.15 -28.11 20.57
C GLN A 122 2.52 -28.93 19.32
N ASP A 123 2.48 -30.26 19.38
CA ASP A 123 2.88 -31.12 18.26
C ASP A 123 1.85 -31.07 17.14
N ARG A 124 0.57 -31.07 17.52
CA ARG A 124 -0.54 -30.88 16.59
C ARG A 124 -0.48 -29.50 15.93
N LEU A 125 -0.20 -28.44 16.68
CA LEU A 125 -0.03 -27.10 16.12
C LEU A 125 1.12 -27.03 15.12
N ARG A 126 2.26 -27.69 15.40
CA ARG A 126 3.41 -27.76 14.47
C ARG A 126 3.05 -28.50 13.17
N MET A 127 2.29 -29.59 13.26
CA MET A 127 1.86 -30.35 12.09
C MET A 127 0.91 -29.54 11.19
N ILE A 128 -0.08 -28.87 11.78
CA ILE A 128 -1.00 -27.98 11.06
C ILE A 128 -0.21 -26.84 10.42
N ASP A 129 0.66 -26.20 11.18
CA ASP A 129 1.51 -25.11 10.70
C ASP A 129 2.38 -25.53 9.51
N ALA A 130 3.03 -26.70 9.60
CA ALA A 130 3.84 -27.25 8.51
C ALA A 130 3.01 -27.54 7.26
N THR A 131 1.78 -28.04 7.42
CA THR A 131 0.85 -28.30 6.31
C THR A 131 0.50 -27.00 5.60
N VAL A 132 0.08 -25.98 6.35
CA VAL A 132 -0.26 -24.66 5.81
C VAL A 132 0.93 -24.02 5.12
N ASP A 133 2.11 -24.07 5.73
CA ASP A 133 3.33 -23.48 5.20
C ASP A 133 3.75 -24.14 3.87
N ARG A 134 3.61 -25.48 3.76
CA ARG A 134 3.86 -26.22 2.50
C ARG A 134 2.81 -25.93 1.42
N CYS A 135 1.52 -25.86 1.77
CA CYS A 135 0.45 -25.50 0.82
C CYS A 135 0.68 -24.09 0.25
N LEU A 136 0.99 -23.12 1.12
CA LEU A 136 1.30 -21.75 0.70
C LEU A 136 2.55 -21.70 -0.19
N GLY A 137 3.59 -22.47 0.14
CA GLY A 137 4.80 -22.58 -0.69
C GLY A 137 4.53 -23.13 -2.09
N LEU A 138 3.70 -24.17 -2.20
CA LEU A 138 3.31 -24.76 -3.49
C LEU A 138 2.53 -23.75 -4.34
N ILE A 139 1.50 -23.11 -3.76
CA ILE A 139 0.70 -22.11 -4.48
C ILE A 139 1.54 -20.87 -4.84
N HIS A 140 2.50 -20.49 -4.00
CA HIS A 140 3.45 -19.42 -4.32
C HIS A 140 4.29 -19.76 -5.56
N GLY A 141 4.77 -21.00 -5.68
CA GLY A 141 5.45 -21.49 -6.87
C GLY A 141 4.59 -21.42 -8.14
N VAL A 142 3.33 -21.85 -8.04
CA VAL A 142 2.34 -21.74 -9.13
C VAL A 142 2.16 -20.29 -9.56
N ILE A 143 1.96 -19.38 -8.61
CA ILE A 143 1.80 -17.95 -8.91
C ILE A 143 3.07 -17.34 -9.52
N SER A 144 4.26 -17.78 -9.11
CA SER A 144 5.52 -17.38 -9.73
C SER A 144 5.57 -17.73 -11.22
N ILE A 145 5.18 -18.96 -11.59
CA ILE A 145 5.11 -19.40 -13.00
C ILE A 145 4.05 -18.59 -13.78
N THR A 146 2.88 -18.35 -13.18
CA THR A 146 1.83 -17.53 -13.83
C THR A 146 2.34 -16.11 -14.11
N ASN A 147 3.08 -15.51 -13.18
CA ASN A 147 3.67 -14.17 -13.33
C ASN A 147 4.74 -14.13 -14.41
N GLN A 148 5.62 -15.14 -14.48
CA GLN A 148 6.62 -15.25 -15.55
C GLN A 148 5.94 -15.36 -16.93
N THR A 149 4.86 -16.15 -17.00
CA THR A 149 4.07 -16.31 -18.23
C THR A 149 3.41 -14.99 -18.63
N MET A 150 2.71 -14.32 -17.71
CA MET A 150 2.09 -13.01 -17.95
C MET A 150 3.10 -11.92 -18.33
N GLY A 151 4.27 -11.92 -17.72
CA GLY A 151 5.34 -10.95 -18.03
C GLY A 151 6.01 -11.19 -19.39
N SER A 152 5.84 -12.37 -19.98
CA SER A 152 6.37 -12.69 -21.32
C SER A 152 5.37 -12.38 -22.44
N LEU A 153 4.10 -12.11 -22.10
CA LEU A 153 3.09 -11.71 -23.08
C LEU A 153 3.29 -10.23 -23.45
N PRO A 154 3.00 -9.84 -24.72
CA PRO A 154 3.03 -8.45 -25.12
C PRO A 154 2.08 -7.61 -24.26
N ASP A 155 2.51 -6.40 -23.90
CA ASP A 155 1.63 -5.44 -23.23
C ASP A 155 0.44 -5.13 -24.13
N THR A 156 -0.77 -5.20 -23.56
CA THR A 156 -2.01 -4.78 -24.23
C THR A 156 -2.58 -3.54 -23.55
N GLU A 157 -3.37 -2.73 -24.27
CA GLU A 157 -4.06 -1.58 -23.66
C GLU A 157 -4.96 -2.01 -22.49
N ASP A 158 -5.50 -3.24 -22.55
CA ASP A 158 -6.33 -3.84 -21.50
C ASP A 158 -5.57 -4.21 -20.22
N ASP A 159 -4.23 -4.31 -20.25
CA ASP A 159 -3.42 -4.63 -19.07
C ASP A 159 -3.44 -3.50 -18.04
N VAL A 160 -3.70 -2.28 -18.52
CA VAL A 160 -3.63 -1.04 -17.75
C VAL A 160 -4.91 -0.83 -16.94
N ASP A 161 -6.06 -1.29 -17.39
CA ASP A 161 -7.31 -1.16 -16.61
C ASP A 161 -7.65 -2.49 -15.91
N PRO A 162 -7.65 -2.54 -14.56
CA PRO A 162 -8.09 -3.72 -13.81
C PRO A 162 -9.53 -4.17 -14.13
N SER A 163 -10.37 -3.27 -14.66
CA SER A 163 -11.71 -3.58 -15.13
C SER A 163 -11.73 -4.34 -16.47
N SER A 164 -10.65 -4.29 -17.25
CA SER A 164 -10.48 -5.01 -18.51
C SER A 164 -9.79 -6.37 -18.36
N TRP A 165 -9.20 -6.66 -17.19
CA TRP A 165 -8.56 -7.96 -16.95
C TRP A 165 -9.51 -9.13 -17.22
N SER A 166 -9.03 -10.11 -17.97
CA SER A 166 -9.79 -11.29 -18.33
C SER A 166 -10.23 -12.09 -17.09
N PRO A 167 -11.29 -12.92 -17.19
CA PRO A 167 -11.71 -13.80 -16.10
C PRO A 167 -10.58 -14.65 -15.51
N THR A 168 -9.67 -15.15 -16.37
CA THR A 168 -8.52 -15.97 -15.97
C THR A 168 -7.49 -15.19 -15.14
N VAL A 169 -7.15 -13.97 -15.57
CA VAL A 169 -6.23 -13.07 -14.86
C VAL A 169 -6.81 -12.68 -13.50
N ARG A 170 -8.13 -12.43 -13.41
CA ARG A 170 -8.80 -12.11 -12.14
C ARG A 170 -8.78 -13.27 -11.15
N VAL A 171 -8.82 -14.52 -11.62
CA VAL A 171 -8.64 -15.69 -10.76
C VAL A 171 -7.23 -15.73 -10.20
N ILE A 172 -6.19 -15.58 -11.04
CA ILE A 172 -4.79 -15.57 -10.61
C ILE A 172 -4.55 -14.46 -9.56
N TYR A 173 -5.08 -13.27 -9.82
CA TYR A 173 -5.10 -12.16 -8.88
C TYR A 173 -5.70 -12.53 -7.51
N SER A 174 -6.85 -13.23 -7.51
CA SER A 174 -7.51 -13.64 -6.26
C SER A 174 -6.70 -14.66 -5.46
N VAL A 175 -6.03 -15.60 -6.13
CA VAL A 175 -5.17 -16.61 -5.51
C VAL A 175 -3.92 -15.95 -4.93
N ALA A 176 -3.28 -15.03 -5.67
CA ALA A 176 -2.11 -14.30 -5.20
C ALA A 176 -2.42 -13.47 -3.93
N LEU A 177 -3.55 -12.77 -3.91
CA LEU A 177 -3.98 -11.99 -2.74
C LEU A 177 -4.42 -12.86 -1.56
N LEU A 178 -5.07 -13.99 -1.81
CA LEU A 178 -5.38 -14.95 -0.76
C LEU A 178 -4.09 -15.49 -0.12
N GLY A 179 -3.10 -15.86 -0.93
CA GLY A 179 -1.80 -16.31 -0.47
C GLY A 179 -1.08 -15.25 0.38
N ASP A 180 -1.09 -13.99 -0.07
CA ASP A 180 -0.56 -12.85 0.69
C ASP A 180 -1.23 -12.71 2.05
N TYR A 181 -2.57 -12.67 2.07
CA TYR A 181 -3.36 -12.55 3.29
C TYR A 181 -3.05 -13.68 4.28
N LEU A 182 -3.09 -14.94 3.81
CA LEU A 182 -2.87 -16.11 4.66
C LEU A 182 -1.43 -16.20 5.17
N THR A 183 -0.43 -15.82 4.36
CA THR A 183 0.98 -15.73 4.79
C THR A 183 1.13 -14.73 5.95
N HIS A 184 0.45 -13.59 5.89
CA HIS A 184 0.47 -12.60 6.96
C HIS A 184 -0.34 -13.01 8.18
N ALA A 185 -1.52 -13.60 8.00
CA ALA A 185 -2.32 -14.15 9.10
C ALA A 185 -1.52 -15.21 9.87
N ARG A 186 -0.94 -16.19 9.16
CA ARG A 186 -0.04 -17.22 9.70
C ARG A 186 1.10 -16.62 10.53
N ARG A 187 1.73 -15.55 10.05
CA ARG A 187 2.82 -14.85 10.75
C ARG A 187 2.40 -14.06 11.98
N ARG A 188 1.13 -13.70 12.13
CA ARG A 188 0.61 -13.01 13.34
C ARG A 188 0.19 -13.99 14.43
N LEU A 189 -0.14 -15.23 14.07
CA LEU A 189 -0.51 -16.31 15.00
C LEU A 189 0.70 -16.98 15.69
N ARG A 190 1.88 -16.34 15.69
CA ARG A 190 3.16 -16.90 16.16
C ARG A 190 3.10 -17.36 17.62
N LEU A 191 3.03 -18.68 17.81
CA LEU A 191 3.31 -19.31 19.10
C LEU A 191 4.63 -20.11 19.10
N TYR A 192 5.06 -20.70 17.96
CA TYR A 192 6.17 -21.69 18.00
C TYR A 192 7.17 -21.70 16.83
N THR A 193 6.79 -21.39 15.58
CA THR A 193 7.70 -21.44 14.41
C THR A 193 7.59 -20.21 13.51
N PRO A 194 8.70 -19.73 12.93
CA PRO A 194 8.63 -18.70 11.91
C PRO A 194 8.04 -19.28 10.62
N GLY A 195 6.89 -18.73 10.18
CA GLY A 195 6.30 -19.09 8.89
C GLY A 195 7.14 -18.62 7.69
N PRO A 196 6.87 -19.14 6.48
CA PRO A 196 7.70 -18.96 5.30
C PRO A 196 7.78 -17.48 4.88
N ALA A 197 8.92 -17.11 4.29
CA ALA A 197 9.13 -15.79 3.71
C ALA A 197 8.72 -15.76 2.24
N LEU A 198 7.41 -15.86 2.01
CA LEU A 198 6.83 -15.80 0.67
C LEU A 198 6.61 -14.35 0.25
N SER A 199 6.97 -14.04 -0.99
CA SER A 199 6.75 -12.74 -1.63
C SER A 199 5.72 -12.91 -2.75
N TRP A 200 4.49 -12.52 -2.47
CA TRP A 200 3.38 -12.63 -3.42
C TRP A 200 3.41 -11.43 -4.36
N ASN A 201 3.51 -11.68 -5.66
CA ASN A 201 3.55 -10.66 -6.70
C ASN A 201 2.43 -10.90 -7.70
N PHE A 202 2.07 -9.83 -8.42
CA PHE A 202 1.09 -9.90 -9.49
C PHE A 202 1.43 -8.87 -10.56
N VAL A 203 1.98 -9.34 -11.68
CA VAL A 203 2.55 -8.47 -12.73
C VAL A 203 1.57 -7.41 -13.26
N PRO A 204 0.29 -7.71 -13.53
CA PRO A 204 -0.65 -6.69 -14.02
C PRO A 204 -0.88 -5.53 -13.03
N LEU A 205 -0.74 -5.76 -11.72
CA LEU A 205 -0.81 -4.66 -10.74
C LEU A 205 0.35 -3.68 -10.90
N GLU A 206 1.55 -4.18 -11.17
CA GLU A 206 2.73 -3.32 -11.36
C GLU A 206 2.59 -2.47 -12.63
N LYS A 207 2.03 -3.03 -13.72
CA LYS A 207 1.69 -2.27 -14.94
C LYS A 207 0.67 -1.17 -14.65
N PHE A 208 -0.40 -1.48 -13.92
CA PHE A 208 -1.39 -0.49 -13.50
C PHE A 208 -0.77 0.62 -12.63
N MET A 209 0.08 0.26 -11.68
CA MET A 209 0.79 1.26 -10.87
C MET A 209 1.69 2.16 -11.73
N LYS A 210 2.41 1.64 -12.73
CA LYS A 210 3.19 2.49 -13.65
C LYS A 210 2.31 3.51 -14.35
N HIS A 211 1.14 3.09 -14.81
CA HIS A 211 0.19 4.00 -15.45
C HIS A 211 -0.38 5.04 -14.47
N GLY A 212 -0.56 4.68 -13.20
CA GLY A 212 -0.93 5.59 -12.11
C GLY A 212 0.20 6.51 -11.63
N GLY A 213 1.29 6.67 -12.38
CA GLY A 213 2.39 7.59 -12.07
C GLY A 213 3.47 7.05 -11.13
N TRP A 214 3.53 5.73 -10.90
CA TRP A 214 4.63 5.10 -10.17
C TRP A 214 5.82 4.82 -11.10
N CYS A 215 7.06 4.96 -10.61
CA CYS A 215 8.24 4.67 -11.44
C CYS A 215 8.86 3.29 -11.15
N ASP A 216 9.67 2.80 -12.08
CA ASP A 216 10.37 1.52 -11.97
C ASP A 216 11.21 1.40 -10.70
N GLY A 217 11.83 2.49 -10.28
CA GLY A 217 12.65 2.53 -9.08
C GLY A 217 11.85 2.47 -7.77
N GLU A 218 10.57 2.84 -7.78
CA GLU A 218 9.67 2.62 -6.64
C GLU A 218 9.15 1.19 -6.67
N LEU A 219 8.71 0.72 -7.84
CA LEU A 219 8.16 -0.63 -8.01
C LEU A 219 9.18 -1.72 -7.69
N SER A 220 10.47 -1.50 -7.96
CA SER A 220 11.53 -2.45 -7.58
C SER A 220 11.74 -2.54 -6.06
N ARG A 221 11.44 -1.47 -5.31
CA ARG A 221 11.65 -1.38 -3.86
C ARG A 221 10.40 -1.69 -3.04
N LEU A 222 9.21 -1.41 -3.56
CA LEU A 222 7.95 -1.59 -2.84
C LEU A 222 7.77 -3.01 -2.24
N PRO A 223 8.08 -4.11 -2.94
CA PRO A 223 7.97 -5.46 -2.38
C PRO A 223 8.85 -5.69 -1.14
N THR A 224 9.91 -4.90 -0.94
CA THR A 224 10.77 -4.98 0.26
C THR A 224 10.18 -4.24 1.47
N HIS A 225 9.23 -3.33 1.24
CA HIS A 225 8.65 -2.48 2.27
C HIS A 225 7.19 -2.82 2.58
N CYS A 226 6.47 -3.40 1.63
CA CYS A 226 5.05 -3.70 1.79
C CYS A 226 4.63 -4.93 0.97
N ASN A 227 3.56 -5.57 1.42
CA ASN A 227 3.04 -6.80 0.84
C ASN A 227 2.10 -6.53 -0.35
N LEU A 228 1.57 -7.59 -0.98
CA LEU A 228 0.71 -7.42 -2.16
C LEU A 228 -0.56 -6.64 -1.83
N SER A 229 -1.17 -6.91 -0.68
CA SER A 229 -2.38 -6.23 -0.21
C SER A 229 -2.16 -4.72 -0.02
N SER A 230 -1.03 -4.31 0.56
CA SER A 230 -0.65 -2.91 0.70
C SER A 230 -0.35 -2.26 -0.65
N ARG A 231 0.32 -2.97 -1.57
CA ARG A 231 0.55 -2.45 -2.92
C ARG A 231 -0.75 -2.25 -3.69
N LEU A 232 -1.74 -3.13 -3.52
CA LEU A 232 -3.06 -2.92 -4.12
C LEU A 232 -3.71 -1.63 -3.59
N PHE A 233 -3.64 -1.39 -2.28
CA PHE A 233 -4.15 -0.15 -1.70
C PHE A 233 -3.43 1.08 -2.29
N LEU A 234 -2.10 1.02 -2.40
CA LEU A 234 -1.28 2.09 -2.98
C LEU A 234 -1.57 2.31 -4.47
N ALA A 235 -1.87 1.25 -5.22
CA ALA A 235 -2.25 1.33 -6.62
C ALA A 235 -3.55 2.12 -6.84
N GLY A 236 -4.41 2.20 -5.82
CA GLY A 236 -5.60 3.04 -5.86
C GLY A 236 -5.34 4.55 -5.78
N ILE A 237 -4.07 4.97 -5.63
CA ILE A 237 -3.66 6.37 -5.58
C ILE A 237 -3.10 6.75 -6.95
N ASP A 238 -3.84 7.56 -7.71
CA ASP A 238 -3.32 8.19 -8.93
C ASP A 238 -2.33 9.31 -8.55
N ARG A 239 -1.09 9.16 -9.03
CA ARG A 239 0.02 10.08 -8.77
C ARG A 239 0.38 10.92 -9.99
N ASN A 240 -0.29 10.73 -11.14
CA ASN A 240 -0.02 11.53 -12.33
C ASN A 240 -0.23 13.03 -12.08
N GLY A 241 -1.22 13.38 -11.25
CA GLY A 241 -1.47 14.76 -10.82
C GLY A 241 -0.31 15.42 -10.05
N LEU A 242 0.67 14.64 -9.56
CA LEU A 242 1.86 15.19 -8.89
C LEU A 242 2.86 15.80 -9.89
N GLY A 243 2.77 15.47 -11.17
CA GLY A 243 3.61 16.03 -12.24
C GLY A 243 5.12 15.87 -12.00
N LYS A 244 5.53 14.79 -11.33
CA LYS A 244 6.95 14.51 -11.03
C LYS A 244 7.63 13.89 -12.25
N ASP A 245 8.87 14.32 -12.51
CA ASP A 245 9.70 13.73 -13.56
C ASP A 245 10.40 12.46 -13.05
N HIS A 246 9.96 11.32 -13.58
CA HIS A 246 10.52 10.01 -13.28
C HIS A 246 11.46 9.48 -14.37
N GLY A 247 11.80 10.26 -15.40
CA GLY A 247 12.58 9.79 -16.56
C GLY A 247 14.00 9.29 -16.23
N LYS A 248 14.54 9.64 -15.05
CA LYS A 248 15.84 9.16 -14.56
C LYS A 248 15.74 7.99 -13.58
N CYS A 249 14.53 7.58 -13.21
CA CYS A 249 14.32 6.49 -12.27
C CYS A 249 14.51 5.15 -12.98
N ASN A 250 15.08 4.17 -12.30
CA ASN A 250 15.16 2.79 -12.78
C ASN A 250 15.26 1.82 -11.59
N ALA A 251 15.14 0.52 -11.86
CA ALA A 251 15.14 -0.50 -10.82
C ALA A 251 16.42 -0.54 -9.98
N GLU A 252 17.58 -0.24 -10.57
CA GLU A 252 18.91 -0.32 -9.93
C GLU A 252 19.15 0.86 -8.98
N VAL A 253 18.89 2.08 -9.47
CA VAL A 253 19.16 3.33 -8.73
C VAL A 253 17.99 3.72 -7.82
N GLY A 254 16.78 3.28 -8.15
CA GLY A 254 15.54 3.63 -7.46
C GLY A 254 14.90 4.93 -7.95
N CYS A 255 13.97 5.45 -7.16
CA CYS A 255 13.30 6.72 -7.45
C CYS A 255 14.24 7.90 -7.22
N LEU A 256 14.45 8.71 -8.25
CA LEU A 256 15.22 9.95 -8.19
C LEU A 256 14.35 11.22 -8.27
N ALA A 257 13.04 11.08 -8.50
CA ALA A 257 12.14 12.22 -8.71
C ALA A 257 12.06 13.17 -7.50
N HIS A 258 12.29 12.65 -6.30
CA HIS A 258 12.27 13.42 -5.06
C HIS A 258 13.67 13.83 -4.59
N GLN A 259 14.73 13.47 -5.33
CA GLN A 259 16.09 13.77 -4.93
C GLN A 259 16.46 15.21 -5.30
N LEU A 260 16.98 15.93 -4.30
CA LEU A 260 17.31 17.34 -4.44
C LEU A 260 18.76 17.52 -4.82
N ASP A 261 19.01 18.24 -5.91
CA ASP A 261 20.30 18.87 -6.12
C ASP A 261 20.31 20.25 -5.46
N TYR A 262 20.90 20.33 -4.27
CA TYR A 262 21.00 21.56 -3.49
C TYR A 262 21.65 22.73 -4.25
N LYS A 263 22.45 22.48 -5.30
CA LYS A 263 23.07 23.54 -6.09
C LYS A 263 22.08 24.20 -7.06
N THR A 264 21.13 23.44 -7.58
CA THR A 264 20.17 23.90 -8.58
C THR A 264 18.76 24.09 -8.03
N TYR A 265 18.50 23.59 -6.83
CA TYR A 265 17.21 23.70 -6.15
C TYR A 265 16.79 25.15 -5.92
N ARG A 266 15.53 25.45 -6.25
CA ARG A 266 14.90 26.74 -5.99
C ARG A 266 13.53 26.55 -5.34
N THR A 267 13.26 27.37 -4.33
CA THR A 267 11.93 27.47 -3.72
C THR A 267 10.89 27.74 -4.80
N SER A 268 9.81 26.96 -4.82
CA SER A 268 8.78 27.02 -5.84
C SER A 268 7.68 28.00 -5.47
N HIS A 269 7.23 28.76 -6.48
CA HIS A 269 6.01 29.55 -6.38
C HIS A 269 4.77 28.69 -6.65
N ARG A 270 3.62 29.10 -6.13
CA ARG A 270 2.34 28.50 -6.49
C ARG A 270 2.05 28.67 -7.98
N THR A 271 1.37 27.68 -8.57
CA THR A 271 0.84 27.77 -9.93
C THR A 271 0.01 29.05 -10.12
N GLY A 272 0.26 29.80 -11.21
CA GLY A 272 -0.39 31.09 -11.48
C GLY A 272 0.24 32.31 -10.81
N CYS A 273 1.30 32.16 -10.01
CA CYS A 273 2.03 33.29 -9.44
C CYS A 273 2.85 34.04 -10.50
N SER A 274 2.72 35.38 -10.55
CA SER A 274 3.45 36.24 -11.50
C SER A 274 4.96 36.31 -11.25
N ARG A 275 5.44 35.81 -10.10
CA ARG A 275 6.82 35.83 -9.58
C ARG A 275 7.41 37.23 -9.32
N LYS A 276 7.08 38.23 -10.14
CA LYS A 276 7.62 39.61 -10.05
C LYS A 276 7.33 40.31 -8.72
N ALA A 277 6.19 40.01 -8.09
CA ALA A 277 5.75 40.62 -6.83
C ALA A 277 5.59 39.58 -5.69
N CYS A 278 6.48 38.58 -5.65
CA CYS A 278 6.38 37.49 -4.69
C CYS A 278 7.73 37.25 -3.97
N PRO A 279 8.11 38.09 -2.99
CA PRO A 279 9.36 37.91 -2.25
C PRO A 279 9.32 36.65 -1.37
N GLU A 280 10.50 36.14 -1.05
CA GLU A 280 10.68 35.13 0.00
C GLU A 280 10.60 35.78 1.39
N ARG A 281 9.78 35.19 2.25
CA ARG A 281 9.55 35.65 3.62
C ARG A 281 9.76 34.52 4.59
N GLY A 282 10.16 34.86 5.81
CA GLY A 282 10.44 33.86 6.81
C GLY A 282 10.44 34.42 8.22
N PRO A 283 10.20 33.56 9.22
CA PRO A 283 10.19 33.96 10.62
C PRO A 283 11.57 34.40 11.13
N SER A 284 11.56 35.07 12.28
CA SER A 284 12.78 35.41 13.02
C SER A 284 13.49 34.15 13.54
N VAL A 285 14.62 33.79 12.93
CA VAL A 285 15.46 32.65 13.36
C VAL A 285 15.87 32.74 14.83
N PRO A 286 16.27 33.91 15.39
CA PRO A 286 16.54 34.02 16.83
C PRO A 286 15.35 33.63 17.71
N ARG A 287 14.11 33.94 17.30
CA ARG A 287 12.92 33.53 18.04
C ARG A 287 12.64 32.04 17.95
N ILE A 288 12.93 31.43 16.81
CA ILE A 288 12.85 29.96 16.64
C ILE A 288 13.83 29.28 17.59
N VAL A 289 15.10 29.70 17.58
CA VAL A 289 16.14 29.13 18.45
C VAL A 289 15.74 29.29 19.92
N ALA A 290 15.24 30.46 20.32
CA ALA A 290 14.79 30.70 21.68
C ALA A 290 13.61 29.79 22.10
N ALA A 291 12.66 29.52 21.19
CA ALA A 291 11.55 28.60 21.45
C ALA A 291 12.06 27.17 21.71
N ILE A 292 13.00 26.70 20.88
CA ILE A 292 13.61 25.36 21.01
C ILE A 292 14.42 25.25 22.31
N GLN A 293 15.27 26.24 22.62
CA GLN A 293 16.09 26.25 23.83
C GLN A 293 15.27 26.26 25.12
N LYS A 294 14.05 26.80 25.09
CA LYS A 294 13.10 26.78 26.21
C LYS A 294 12.33 25.46 26.33
N GLY A 295 12.69 24.44 25.54
CA GLY A 295 12.01 23.13 25.52
C GLY A 295 10.66 23.15 24.81
N GLY A 296 10.39 24.17 24.00
CA GLY A 296 9.18 24.28 23.18
C GLY A 296 9.41 23.95 21.71
N SER A 297 8.35 24.04 20.91
CA SER A 297 8.39 23.97 19.45
C SER A 297 8.02 25.32 18.85
N ALA A 298 8.66 25.68 17.73
CA ALA A 298 8.29 26.88 16.97
C ALA A 298 7.23 26.52 15.91
N ALA A 299 6.07 27.17 15.97
CA ALA A 299 5.12 27.24 14.87
C ALA A 299 5.14 28.66 14.28
N VAL A 300 4.57 28.83 13.09
CA VAL A 300 4.47 30.12 12.40
C VAL A 300 3.02 30.50 12.15
N ASP A 301 2.74 31.78 12.31
CA ASP A 301 1.54 32.46 11.84
C ASP A 301 1.93 33.34 10.66
N ALA A 302 1.45 32.97 9.47
CA ALA A 302 1.76 33.67 8.21
C ALA A 302 0.63 34.60 7.75
N SER A 303 -0.39 34.87 8.58
CA SER A 303 -1.53 35.73 8.21
C SER A 303 -1.11 37.15 7.78
N GLY A 304 -0.07 37.70 8.41
CA GLY A 304 0.50 39.02 8.09
C GLY A 304 1.22 39.10 6.73
N VAL A 305 1.51 37.97 6.08
CA VAL A 305 2.23 37.94 4.78
C VAL A 305 1.44 38.64 3.68
N THR A 306 0.11 38.57 3.72
CA THR A 306 -0.79 39.30 2.83
C THR A 306 -0.60 40.82 2.91
N ASN A 307 -0.24 41.33 4.10
CA ASN A 307 0.04 42.73 4.38
C ASN A 307 1.54 43.07 4.27
N GLY A 308 2.34 42.20 3.66
CA GLY A 308 3.77 42.42 3.47
C GLY A 308 4.62 42.23 4.73
N GLN A 309 4.10 41.57 5.77
CA GLN A 309 4.85 41.24 6.99
C GLN A 309 5.51 39.86 6.90
N ASP A 310 6.55 39.65 7.69
CA ASP A 310 7.17 38.32 7.84
C ASP A 310 6.36 37.43 8.81
N PRO A 311 6.36 36.10 8.63
CA PRO A 311 5.67 35.18 9.53
C PRO A 311 6.09 35.36 11.00
N ARG A 312 5.10 35.35 11.90
CA ARG A 312 5.34 35.46 13.34
C ARG A 312 5.59 34.09 13.95
N VAL A 313 6.62 33.97 14.77
CA VAL A 313 6.89 32.76 15.56
C VAL A 313 5.91 32.67 16.73
N VAL A 314 5.27 31.52 16.87
CA VAL A 314 4.42 31.13 18.00
C VAL A 314 5.12 29.96 18.71
N GLN A 315 5.53 30.17 19.96
CA GLN A 315 6.10 29.09 20.78
C GLN A 315 4.97 28.22 21.32
N VAL A 316 5.02 26.93 20.99
CA VAL A 316 4.10 25.90 21.48
C VAL A 316 4.82 25.05 22.52
N GLY A 317 4.29 25.02 23.74
CA GLY A 317 4.90 24.30 24.86
C GLY A 317 6.26 24.87 25.32
N GLY A 318 6.91 24.17 26.25
CA GLY A 318 8.12 24.64 26.91
C GLY A 318 7.91 25.85 27.81
N ILE A 319 9.01 26.41 28.33
CA ILE A 319 8.98 27.53 29.28
C ILE A 319 8.46 28.79 28.58
N GLY A 320 7.33 29.33 29.06
CA GLY A 320 6.70 30.53 28.51
C GLY A 320 6.02 30.34 27.15
N GLY A 321 5.84 29.09 26.71
CA GLY A 321 5.09 28.78 25.50
C GLY A 321 3.59 28.64 25.73
N THR A 322 2.84 28.76 24.65
CA THR A 322 1.39 28.62 24.66
C THR A 322 0.96 27.17 24.46
N GLN A 323 -0.19 26.79 25.01
CA GLN A 323 -0.88 25.54 24.69
C GLN A 323 -1.88 25.83 23.57
N THR A 324 -1.38 26.00 22.35
CA THR A 324 -2.21 26.27 21.17
C THR A 324 -2.17 25.10 20.19
N ARG A 325 -3.25 24.93 19.43
CA ARG A 325 -3.27 23.98 18.32
C ARG A 325 -2.41 24.52 17.17
N TYR A 326 -1.79 23.61 16.44
CA TYR A 326 -1.08 23.93 15.22
C TYR A 326 -1.12 22.72 14.28
N VAL A 327 -0.88 22.96 12.99
CA VAL A 327 -0.76 21.90 11.98
C VAL A 327 0.71 21.64 11.68
N ALA A 328 1.16 20.39 11.76
CA ALA A 328 2.52 20.01 11.38
C ALA A 328 2.57 19.51 9.93
N ILE A 329 3.49 20.06 9.15
CA ILE A 329 3.70 19.74 7.72
C ILE A 329 5.18 19.38 7.54
N SER A 330 5.47 18.20 7.01
CA SER A 330 6.84 17.70 6.78
C SER A 330 7.03 17.15 5.35
N HIS A 331 8.27 16.85 4.97
CA HIS A 331 8.65 16.27 3.66
C HIS A 331 8.37 17.15 2.44
N VAL A 332 8.32 18.45 2.66
CA VAL A 332 7.84 19.43 1.66
C VAL A 332 8.88 19.84 0.63
N TRP A 333 10.15 19.47 0.82
CA TRP A 333 11.24 19.98 -0.02
C TRP A 333 11.16 19.45 -1.46
N SER A 334 10.77 18.18 -1.62
CA SER A 334 10.59 17.59 -2.96
C SER A 334 9.41 18.21 -3.73
N ASP A 335 8.52 18.92 -3.02
CA ASP A 335 7.41 19.70 -3.59
C ASP A 335 7.77 21.18 -3.81
N GLY A 336 9.06 21.51 -3.72
CA GLY A 336 9.54 22.86 -3.94
C GLY A 336 9.33 23.81 -2.76
N LEU A 337 8.88 23.32 -1.60
CA LEU A 337 8.66 24.12 -0.40
C LEU A 337 9.83 24.03 0.60
N GLY A 338 11.02 23.71 0.11
CA GLY A 338 12.28 23.74 0.84
C GLY A 338 13.04 25.06 0.60
N ASN A 339 14.07 25.31 1.41
CA ASN A 339 15.05 26.37 1.15
C ASN A 339 16.38 26.02 1.85
N PRO A 340 17.43 25.62 1.11
CA PRO A 340 18.69 25.19 1.71
C PRO A 340 19.53 26.33 2.29
N TRP A 341 19.20 27.58 1.98
CA TRP A 341 20.02 28.74 2.28
C TRP A 341 19.45 29.59 3.41
N SER A 342 18.13 29.53 3.66
CA SER A 342 17.48 30.33 4.68
C SER A 342 16.12 29.76 5.10
N ASN A 343 15.63 30.16 6.27
CA ASN A 343 14.30 29.79 6.75
C ASN A 343 13.19 30.62 6.09
N ARG A 344 13.07 30.55 4.77
CA ARG A 344 12.13 31.40 4.00
C ARG A 344 11.42 30.61 2.90
N LEU A 345 10.17 30.99 2.63
CA LEU A 345 9.39 30.51 1.49
C LEU A 345 8.79 31.68 0.70
N CYS A 346 8.43 31.44 -0.56
CA CYS A 346 7.73 32.43 -1.38
C CYS A 346 6.41 32.85 -0.71
N SER A 347 6.14 34.15 -0.63
CA SER A 347 4.92 34.71 -0.01
C SER A 347 3.61 34.10 -0.55
N CYS A 348 3.54 33.79 -1.85
CA CYS A 348 2.40 33.09 -2.44
C CYS A 348 2.14 31.70 -1.83
N GLN A 349 3.20 30.95 -1.46
CA GLN A 349 3.08 29.65 -0.79
C GLN A 349 2.66 29.82 0.66
N LEU A 350 3.25 30.77 1.38
CA LEU A 350 2.90 31.07 2.77
C LEU A 350 1.42 31.41 2.92
N ASN A 351 0.90 32.28 2.04
CA ASN A 351 -0.52 32.65 2.02
C ASN A 351 -1.40 31.42 1.72
N HIS A 352 -0.97 30.57 0.79
CA HIS A 352 -1.71 29.36 0.43
C HIS A 352 -1.77 28.34 1.58
N ILE A 353 -0.62 28.05 2.20
CA ILE A 353 -0.51 27.15 3.33
C ILE A 353 -1.36 27.67 4.50
N GLN A 354 -1.27 28.97 4.83
CA GLN A 354 -2.07 29.55 5.91
C GLN A 354 -3.58 29.40 5.63
N ALA A 355 -4.02 29.60 4.38
CA ALA A 355 -5.42 29.42 3.99
C ALA A 355 -5.87 27.96 4.14
N LEU A 356 -5.05 26.99 3.68
CA LEU A 356 -5.33 25.56 3.84
C LEU A 356 -5.41 25.16 5.31
N VAL A 357 -4.44 25.58 6.11
CA VAL A 357 -4.36 25.31 7.55
C VAL A 357 -5.58 25.88 8.28
N ASN A 358 -5.98 27.11 7.97
CA ASN A 358 -7.19 27.70 8.53
C ASN A 358 -8.45 26.95 8.10
N GLY A 359 -8.52 26.48 6.85
CA GLY A 359 -9.65 25.73 6.31
C GLY A 359 -9.91 24.37 6.97
N LEU A 360 -8.96 23.86 7.76
CA LEU A 360 -9.15 22.64 8.56
C LEU A 360 -9.98 22.87 9.84
N TYR A 361 -10.22 24.12 10.22
CA TYR A 361 -10.86 24.48 11.50
C TYR A 361 -11.96 25.54 11.31
N PRO A 362 -12.88 25.67 12.28
CA PRO A 362 -13.85 26.76 12.31
C PRO A 362 -13.20 28.15 12.24
N LEU A 363 -13.88 29.11 11.60
CA LEU A 363 -13.34 30.45 11.30
C LEU A 363 -12.93 31.25 12.54
N ASP A 364 -13.58 31.03 13.69
CA ASP A 364 -13.31 31.69 14.97
C ASP A 364 -11.98 31.23 15.62
N GLN A 365 -11.39 30.14 15.13
CA GLN A 365 -10.08 29.63 15.57
C GLN A 365 -8.92 30.14 14.72
N ALA A 366 -9.18 30.92 13.66
CA ALA A 366 -8.15 31.47 12.79
C ALA A 366 -7.49 32.73 13.40
N PRO A 367 -6.18 32.98 13.12
CA PRO A 367 -5.28 32.14 12.34
C PRO A 367 -4.75 30.95 13.15
N VAL A 368 -4.81 29.76 12.56
CA VAL A 368 -4.20 28.55 13.14
C VAL A 368 -2.73 28.50 12.71
N PRO A 369 -1.77 28.46 13.66
CA PRO A 369 -0.35 28.35 13.33
C PRO A 369 -0.01 27.00 12.66
N PHE A 370 1.11 26.96 11.96
CA PHE A 370 1.64 25.71 11.42
C PHE A 370 3.14 25.55 11.65
N TRP A 371 3.57 24.31 11.76
CA TRP A 371 4.97 23.92 11.77
C TRP A 371 5.33 23.40 10.38
N ILE A 372 6.41 23.91 9.79
CA ILE A 372 6.97 23.40 8.53
C ILE A 372 8.49 23.44 8.63
N ASP A 373 9.13 22.31 8.37
CA ASP A 373 10.59 22.11 8.53
C ASP A 373 11.42 23.29 7.99
N SER A 374 11.06 23.77 6.80
CA SER A 374 11.75 24.78 6.03
C SER A 374 11.75 26.15 6.70
N LEU A 375 10.75 26.47 7.52
CA LEU A 375 10.69 27.73 8.25
C LEU A 375 11.18 27.63 9.68
N VAL A 376 11.05 26.47 10.34
CA VAL A 376 11.20 26.36 11.80
C VAL A 376 12.36 25.48 12.25
N ILE A 377 13.08 24.83 11.34
CA ILE A 377 14.36 24.19 11.63
C ILE A 377 15.49 25.14 11.20
N PRO A 378 16.23 25.77 12.14
CA PRO A 378 17.23 26.78 11.81
C PRO A 378 18.29 26.29 10.81
N VAL A 379 18.47 27.02 9.71
CA VAL A 379 19.48 26.70 8.70
C VAL A 379 20.87 27.15 9.17
N GLY A 380 21.87 26.28 9.00
CA GLY A 380 23.30 26.59 9.17
C GLY A 380 24.00 25.75 10.23
N ARG A 381 25.29 25.46 10.01
CA ARG A 381 26.10 24.55 10.85
C ARG A 381 26.11 24.92 12.33
N ARG A 382 26.04 26.21 12.67
CA ARG A 382 26.01 26.70 14.05
C ARG A 382 24.78 26.28 14.86
N HIS A 383 23.75 25.75 14.20
CA HIS A 383 22.52 25.27 14.83
C HIS A 383 22.43 23.74 14.85
N VAL A 384 23.44 23.05 14.30
CA VAL A 384 23.55 21.59 14.40
C VAL A 384 24.13 21.28 15.76
N HIS A 385 23.40 20.52 16.58
CA HIS A 385 24.01 19.89 17.74
C HIS A 385 24.94 18.78 17.24
N ASP A 386 26.22 18.84 17.61
CA ASP A 386 27.11 17.70 17.48
C ASP A 386 26.45 16.52 18.22
N ARG A 387 26.20 15.44 17.48
CA ARG A 387 25.54 14.22 17.99
C ARG A 387 26.50 13.34 18.75
#